data_AF-A0A0R3R8U6-F1
#
_entry.id   AF-A0A0R3R8U6-F1
#
_cell.length_a   1.000
_cell.length_b   1.000
_cell.length_c   1.000
_cell.angle_alpha   90.00
_cell.angle_beta   90.00
_cell.angle_gamma   90.00
#
_symmetry.space_group_name_H-M   'P 1'
#
loop_
_entity.id
_entity.type
_entity.pdbx_description
1 polymer ?
#
loop_
_entity_poly.entity_id
_entity_poly.type
_entity_poly.pdbx_seq_one_letter_code
_entity_poly.pdbx_strand_id
1 'polypeptide(L)'
;MTQRHWEMVDNSEVKIVKVRLRDTLHKAYAEILQSKIFVGLLVARSLDLLAFRGYMVFLPKYLETQFGIPQYNVYILMAFFGIFGLAIGAISGGVIVRRHNFSGRGAAILILVLSMVNIALFFSKAFFGCYSTVSTVGANGREAEHSENLENFLGLIFRLTNYNYTQPCNANCDCQSAPLYPICDKMIDVRKQELEFSSCECKPEEVLSRKNCQDNCSLKAALFFILIIIGSFVVGNCLVPGMLLLLRLSSCLISKVEFFLIDIKVGKAF
;
A
#
# COMPACT_ATOMS: atom_id res chain seq x y z
N MET A 1 7.35 -44.57 -51.01
CA MET A 1 5.99 -44.29 -50.47
C MET A 1 5.93 -44.41 -48.94
N THR A 2 6.88 -45.10 -48.31
CA THR A 2 6.92 -45.39 -46.87
C THR A 2 7.34 -44.21 -45.98
N GLN A 3 8.31 -43.37 -46.35
CA GLN A 3 8.76 -42.24 -45.50
C GLN A 3 7.67 -41.20 -45.19
N ARG A 4 6.87 -40.80 -46.19
CA ARG A 4 5.75 -39.86 -45.98
C ARG A 4 4.64 -40.43 -45.09
N HIS A 5 4.49 -41.75 -45.06
CA HIS A 5 3.48 -42.38 -44.20
C HIS A 5 3.91 -42.32 -42.73
N TRP A 6 5.19 -42.55 -42.42
CA TRP A 6 5.74 -42.43 -41.07
C TRP A 6 5.75 -40.98 -40.55
N GLU A 7 6.07 -39.98 -41.38
CA GLU A 7 5.98 -38.55 -41.01
C GLU A 7 4.54 -38.09 -40.72
N MET A 8 3.55 -38.63 -41.45
CA MET A 8 2.13 -38.30 -41.20
C MET A 8 1.60 -38.99 -39.93
N VAL A 9 2.02 -40.22 -39.65
CA VAL A 9 1.67 -40.93 -38.40
C VAL A 9 2.25 -40.20 -37.19
N ASP A 10 3.52 -39.80 -37.22
CA ASP A 10 4.17 -39.05 -36.13
C ASP A 10 3.50 -37.69 -35.87
N ASN A 11 3.16 -36.95 -36.93
CA ASN A 11 2.45 -35.67 -36.81
C ASN A 11 1.00 -35.83 -36.28
N SER A 12 0.35 -36.96 -36.57
CA SER A 12 -0.99 -37.26 -36.06
C SER A 12 -0.98 -37.62 -34.57
N GLU A 13 0.01 -38.40 -34.11
CA GLU A 13 0.19 -38.70 -32.69
C GLU A 13 0.54 -37.45 -31.87
N VAL A 14 1.44 -36.60 -32.38
CA VAL A 14 1.80 -35.33 -31.72
C VAL A 14 0.58 -34.42 -31.59
N LYS A 15 -0.29 -34.34 -32.60
CA LYS A 15 -1.55 -33.59 -32.52
C LYS A 15 -2.50 -34.17 -31.47
N ILE A 16 -2.65 -35.50 -31.42
CA ILE A 16 -3.52 -36.18 -30.44
C ILE A 16 -3.03 -35.93 -29.02
N VAL A 17 -1.72 -36.06 -28.76
CA VAL A 17 -1.12 -35.77 -27.45
C VAL A 17 -1.34 -34.30 -27.06
N LYS A 18 -1.19 -33.36 -27.99
CA LYS A 18 -1.36 -31.93 -27.73
C LYS A 18 -2.83 -31.55 -27.42
N VAL A 19 -3.79 -32.19 -28.09
CA VAL A 19 -5.22 -32.02 -27.81
C VAL A 19 -5.55 -32.63 -26.45
N ARG A 20 -5.10 -33.86 -26.17
CA ARG A 20 -5.36 -34.52 -24.89
C ARG A 20 -4.75 -33.80 -23.71
N LEU A 21 -3.54 -33.26 -23.87
CA LEU A 21 -2.88 -32.44 -22.85
C LEU A 21 -3.67 -31.14 -22.59
N ARG A 22 -4.16 -30.47 -23.64
CA ARG A 22 -5.03 -29.28 -23.50
C ARG A 22 -6.30 -29.62 -22.74
N ASP A 23 -6.96 -30.73 -23.06
CA ASP A 23 -8.21 -31.14 -22.43
C ASP A 23 -8.00 -31.50 -20.94
N THR A 24 -6.93 -32.21 -20.62
CA THR A 24 -6.57 -32.53 -19.23
C THR A 24 -6.22 -31.27 -18.44
N LEU A 25 -5.46 -30.33 -19.03
CA LEU A 25 -5.20 -29.04 -18.42
C LEU A 25 -6.50 -28.27 -18.19
N HIS A 26 -7.38 -28.19 -19.18
CA HIS A 26 -8.67 -27.49 -19.04
C HIS A 26 -9.53 -28.09 -17.93
N LYS A 27 -9.65 -29.42 -17.87
CA LYS A 27 -10.38 -30.11 -16.81
C LYS A 27 -9.77 -29.86 -15.44
N ALA A 28 -8.45 -29.95 -15.32
CA ALA A 28 -7.75 -29.74 -14.05
C ALA A 28 -7.89 -28.28 -13.57
N TYR A 29 -7.79 -27.28 -14.47
CA TYR A 29 -8.06 -25.88 -14.15
C TYR A 29 -9.53 -25.65 -13.75
N ALA A 30 -10.48 -26.25 -14.47
CA ALA A 30 -11.90 -26.13 -14.17
C ALA A 30 -12.24 -26.71 -12.79
N GLU A 31 -11.68 -27.87 -12.41
CA GLU A 31 -11.86 -28.47 -11.09
C GLU A 31 -11.33 -27.58 -9.96
N ILE A 32 -10.19 -26.91 -10.17
CA ILE A 32 -9.64 -25.97 -9.19
C ILE A 32 -10.51 -24.72 -9.06
N LEU A 33 -10.98 -24.17 -10.19
CA LEU A 33 -11.88 -23.02 -10.19
C LEU A 33 -13.28 -23.36 -9.65
N GLN A 34 -13.68 -24.63 -9.64
CA GLN A 34 -14.91 -25.09 -8.98
C GLN A 34 -14.73 -25.27 -7.46
N SER A 35 -13.48 -25.35 -6.98
CA SER A 35 -13.20 -25.40 -5.54
C SER A 35 -13.50 -24.05 -4.90
N LYS A 36 -14.59 -24.01 -4.11
CA LYS A 36 -15.02 -22.82 -3.36
C LYS A 36 -13.91 -22.22 -2.48
N ILE A 37 -13.04 -23.08 -1.93
CA ILE A 37 -11.92 -22.67 -1.07
C ILE A 37 -10.84 -21.94 -1.87
N PHE A 38 -10.51 -22.43 -3.07
CA PHE A 38 -9.50 -21.81 -3.92
C PHE A 38 -9.98 -20.46 -4.46
N VAL A 39 -11.20 -20.40 -4.98
CA VAL A 39 -11.80 -19.14 -5.47
C VAL A 39 -11.91 -18.12 -4.34
N GLY A 40 -12.39 -18.54 -3.16
CA GLY A 40 -12.47 -17.65 -1.99
C GLY A 40 -11.11 -17.08 -1.58
N LEU A 41 -10.07 -17.91 -1.56
CA LEU A 41 -8.71 -17.46 -1.24
C LEU A 41 -8.15 -16.50 -2.31
N LEU A 42 -8.41 -16.78 -3.60
CA LEU A 42 -7.98 -15.92 -4.71
C LEU A 42 -8.65 -14.54 -4.65
N VAL A 43 -9.97 -14.50 -4.41
CA VAL A 43 -10.73 -13.26 -4.26
C VAL A 43 -10.23 -12.48 -3.04
N ALA A 44 -10.04 -13.14 -1.90
CA ALA A 44 -9.51 -12.51 -0.69
C ALA A 44 -8.14 -11.88 -0.95
N ARG A 45 -7.21 -12.59 -1.61
CA ARG A 45 -5.89 -12.05 -1.97
C ARG A 45 -5.97 -10.89 -2.96
N SER A 46 -6.90 -10.94 -3.89
CA SER A 46 -7.11 -9.84 -4.84
C SER A 46 -7.60 -8.57 -4.13
N LEU A 47 -8.53 -8.72 -3.18
CA LEU A 47 -9.03 -7.62 -2.35
C LEU A 47 -7.94 -7.06 -1.43
N ASP A 48 -7.14 -7.93 -0.80
CA ASP A 48 -6.00 -7.52 0.04
C ASP A 48 -5.00 -6.65 -0.77
N LEU A 49 -4.66 -7.08 -1.99
CA LEU A 49 -3.73 -6.36 -2.87
C LEU A 49 -4.30 -5.01 -3.31
N LEU A 50 -5.59 -4.96 -3.63
CA LEU A 50 -6.26 -3.72 -4.00
C LEU A 50 -6.26 -2.72 -2.83
N ALA A 51 -6.63 -3.18 -1.63
CA ALA A 51 -6.63 -2.37 -0.42
C ALA A 51 -5.21 -1.86 -0.08
N PHE A 52 -4.21 -2.73 -0.19
CA PHE A 52 -2.81 -2.36 0.04
C PHE A 52 -2.31 -1.31 -0.95
N ARG A 53 -2.64 -1.44 -2.25
CA ARG A 53 -2.29 -0.43 -3.25
C ARG A 53 -2.94 0.92 -2.97
N GLY A 54 -4.23 0.93 -2.64
CA GLY A 54 -4.93 2.15 -2.25
C GLY A 54 -4.27 2.80 -1.03
N TYR A 55 -3.96 2.01 0.00
CA TYR A 55 -3.25 2.48 1.17
C TYR A 55 -1.91 3.13 0.82
N MET A 56 -1.06 2.49 0.01
CA MET A 56 0.26 3.02 -0.35
C MET A 56 0.19 4.32 -1.16
N VAL A 57 -0.88 4.55 -1.93
CA VAL A 57 -1.07 5.78 -2.70
C VAL A 57 -1.53 6.94 -1.81
N PHE A 58 -2.49 6.70 -0.92
CA PHE A 58 -3.06 7.77 -0.09
C PHE A 58 -2.27 8.07 1.18
N LEU A 59 -1.48 7.12 1.67
CA LEU A 59 -0.74 7.24 2.93
C LEU A 59 0.31 8.36 2.96
N PRO A 60 1.13 8.58 1.92
CA PRO A 60 2.04 9.72 1.87
C PRO A 60 1.29 11.05 2.01
N LYS A 61 0.15 11.19 1.32
CA LYS A 61 -0.66 12.39 1.38
C LYS A 61 -1.31 12.56 2.74
N TYR A 62 -1.79 11.48 3.34
CA TYR A 62 -2.31 11.49 4.70
C TYR A 62 -1.25 11.95 5.71
N LEU A 63 -0.02 11.42 5.62
CA LEU A 63 1.07 11.78 6.53
C LEU A 63 1.58 13.21 6.29
N GLU A 64 1.56 13.69 5.05
CA GLU A 64 1.85 15.08 4.72
C GLU A 64 0.80 16.02 5.34
N THR A 65 -0.48 15.75 5.12
CA THR A 65 -1.58 16.62 5.59
C THR A 65 -1.75 16.57 7.10
N GLN A 66 -1.63 15.40 7.73
CA GLN A 66 -1.82 15.29 9.17
C GLN A 66 -0.53 15.71 9.91
N PHE A 67 0.57 15.00 9.68
CA PHE A 67 1.79 15.17 10.47
C PHE A 67 2.75 16.23 9.92
N GLY A 68 2.47 16.83 8.77
CA GLY A 68 3.37 17.83 8.19
C GLY A 68 4.72 17.23 7.76
N ILE A 69 4.78 15.94 7.44
CA ILE A 69 6.02 15.30 6.99
C ILE A 69 6.10 15.42 5.46
N PRO A 70 7.22 15.92 4.88
CA PRO A 70 7.33 16.01 3.43
C PRO A 70 7.27 14.62 2.78
N GLN A 71 6.58 14.52 1.64
CA GLN A 71 6.27 13.24 0.99
C GLN A 71 7.51 12.38 0.72
N TYR A 72 8.62 12.98 0.26
CA TYR A 72 9.86 12.24 0.00
C TYR A 72 10.38 11.50 1.26
N ASN A 73 10.27 12.15 2.43
CA ASN A 73 10.74 11.58 3.68
C ASN A 73 9.79 10.48 4.16
N VAL A 74 8.48 10.66 3.95
CA VAL A 74 7.50 9.61 4.20
C VAL A 74 7.79 8.36 3.36
N TYR A 75 8.07 8.51 2.06
CA TYR A 75 8.41 7.37 1.20
C TYR A 75 9.64 6.61 1.71
N ILE A 76 10.71 7.32 2.11
CA ILE A 76 11.92 6.70 2.66
C ILE A 76 11.61 5.93 3.95
N LEU A 77 10.88 6.54 4.89
CA LEU A 77 10.54 5.92 6.18
C LEU A 77 9.62 4.70 5.98
N MET A 78 8.63 4.81 5.10
CA MET A 78 7.73 3.69 4.78
C MET A 78 8.46 2.54 4.09
N ALA A 79 9.37 2.85 3.15
CA ALA A 79 10.18 1.83 2.50
C ALA A 79 11.06 1.13 3.54
N PHE A 80 11.75 1.88 4.39
CA PHE A 80 12.62 1.32 5.42
C PHE A 80 11.82 0.45 6.40
N PHE A 81 10.90 1.03 7.16
CA PHE A 81 10.14 0.30 8.17
C PHE A 81 9.26 -0.80 7.58
N GLY A 82 8.68 -0.55 6.40
CA GLY A 82 7.84 -1.50 5.69
C GLY A 82 8.62 -2.73 5.23
N ILE A 83 9.73 -2.53 4.52
CA ILE A 83 10.55 -3.62 3.96
C ILE A 83 11.21 -4.43 5.07
N PHE A 84 11.85 -3.77 6.05
CA PHE A 84 12.52 -4.47 7.15
C PHE A 84 11.52 -5.25 8.00
N GLY A 85 10.38 -4.66 8.36
CA GLY A 85 9.34 -5.35 9.11
C GLY A 85 8.79 -6.57 8.35
N LEU A 86 8.53 -6.41 7.04
CA LEU A 86 8.04 -7.49 6.20
C LEU A 86 9.06 -8.62 6.05
N ALA A 87 10.34 -8.30 5.84
CA ALA A 87 11.41 -9.28 5.68
C ALA A 87 11.61 -10.10 6.96
N ILE A 88 11.70 -9.44 8.12
CA ILE A 88 11.82 -10.12 9.42
C ILE A 88 10.58 -11.01 9.66
N GLY A 89 9.38 -10.49 9.37
CA GLY A 89 8.14 -11.24 9.50
C GLY A 89 8.05 -12.47 8.58
N ALA A 90 8.52 -12.36 7.34
CA ALA A 90 8.55 -13.48 6.40
C ALA A 90 9.53 -14.56 6.85
N ILE A 91 10.72 -14.16 7.33
CA ILE A 91 11.71 -15.10 7.90
C ILE A 91 11.11 -15.81 9.12
N SER A 92 10.52 -15.07 10.06
CA SER A 92 9.89 -15.67 11.25
C SER A 92 8.72 -16.57 10.88
N GLY A 93 7.87 -16.16 9.93
CA GLY A 93 6.75 -16.97 9.44
C GLY A 93 7.21 -18.29 8.83
N GLY A 94 8.30 -18.27 8.06
CA GLY A 94 8.91 -19.48 7.52
C GLY A 94 9.45 -20.42 8.61
N VAL A 95 10.13 -19.86 9.62
CA VAL A 95 10.62 -20.64 10.77
C VAL A 95 9.47 -21.25 11.57
N ILE A 96 8.40 -20.48 11.82
CA ILE A 96 7.20 -20.92 12.53
C ILE A 96 6.57 -22.11 11.81
N VAL A 97 6.37 -22.03 10.50
CA VAL A 97 5.79 -23.13 9.71
C VAL A 97 6.69 -24.36 9.71
N ARG A 98 8.01 -24.17 9.58
CA ARG A 98 8.98 -25.26 9.58
C ARG A 98 9.05 -25.99 10.93
N ARG A 99 8.92 -25.27 12.03
CA ARG A 99 9.08 -25.83 13.39
C ARG A 99 7.84 -26.54 13.91
N HIS A 100 6.66 -26.05 13.58
CA HIS A 100 5.40 -26.54 14.18
C HIS A 100 4.66 -27.61 13.36
N ASN A 101 5.18 -28.04 12.19
CA ASN A 101 4.56 -29.06 11.34
C ASN A 101 3.04 -28.87 11.17
N PHE A 102 2.59 -27.65 10.87
CA PHE A 102 1.16 -27.35 10.84
C PHE A 102 0.41 -28.20 9.81
N SER A 103 -0.65 -28.86 10.28
CA SER A 103 -1.70 -29.40 9.41
C SER A 103 -2.31 -28.28 8.57
N GLY A 104 -2.81 -28.58 7.37
CA GLY A 104 -3.40 -27.58 6.46
C GLY A 104 -4.52 -26.74 7.13
N ARG A 105 -5.31 -27.34 8.03
CA ARG A 105 -6.33 -26.63 8.82
C ARG A 105 -5.72 -25.68 9.86
N GLY A 106 -4.66 -26.12 10.55
CA GLY A 106 -3.98 -25.30 11.55
C GLY A 106 -3.30 -24.08 10.93
N ALA A 107 -2.68 -24.24 9.76
CA ALA A 107 -2.11 -23.12 9.00
C ALA A 107 -3.18 -22.11 8.57
N ALA A 108 -4.36 -22.58 8.14
CA ALA A 108 -5.47 -21.70 7.78
C ALA A 108 -5.98 -20.88 8.98
N ILE A 109 -6.12 -21.51 10.16
CA ILE A 109 -6.52 -20.82 11.40
C ILE A 109 -5.49 -19.77 11.80
N LEU A 110 -4.19 -20.09 11.72
CA LEU A 110 -3.11 -19.15 12.01
C LEU A 110 -3.20 -17.91 11.10
N ILE A 111 -3.39 -18.11 9.79
CA ILE A 111 -3.55 -17.01 8.83
C ILE A 111 -4.78 -16.16 9.20
N LEU A 112 -5.91 -16.77 9.55
CA LEU A 112 -7.11 -16.03 9.96
C LEU A 112 -6.87 -15.16 11.19
N VAL A 113 -6.21 -15.71 12.23
CA VAL A 113 -5.88 -14.96 13.44
C VAL A 113 -4.95 -13.79 13.13
N LEU A 114 -3.88 -14.02 12.36
CA LEU A 114 -2.95 -12.96 11.98
C LEU A 114 -3.62 -11.88 11.11
N SER A 115 -4.55 -12.25 10.23
CA SER A 115 -5.35 -11.30 9.45
C SER A 115 -6.23 -10.43 10.35
N MET A 116 -6.89 -11.01 11.36
CA MET A 116 -7.69 -10.24 12.33
C MET A 116 -6.83 -9.25 13.11
N VAL A 117 -5.63 -9.66 13.54
CA VAL A 117 -4.66 -8.78 14.20
C VAL A 117 -4.22 -7.64 13.26
N ASN A 118 -3.96 -7.93 11.98
CA ASN A 118 -3.57 -6.91 11.02
C ASN A 118 -4.69 -5.87 10.78
N ILE A 119 -5.95 -6.33 10.71
CA ILE A 119 -7.13 -5.44 10.61
C ILE A 119 -7.19 -4.53 11.84
N ALA A 120 -7.06 -5.08 13.05
CA ALA A 120 -7.08 -4.29 14.28
C ALA A 120 -5.94 -3.26 14.35
N LEU A 121 -4.73 -3.63 13.91
CA LEU A 121 -3.59 -2.71 13.81
C LEU A 121 -3.83 -1.61 12.78
N PHE A 122 -4.46 -1.94 11.65
CA PHE A 122 -4.83 -0.96 10.63
C PHE A 122 -5.83 0.07 11.16
N PHE A 123 -6.90 -0.38 11.83
CA PHE A 123 -7.86 0.52 12.45
C PHE A 123 -7.24 1.36 13.58
N SER A 124 -6.31 0.78 14.34
CA SER A 124 -5.62 1.48 15.42
C SER A 124 -4.85 2.72 14.93
N LYS A 125 -4.30 2.68 13.70
CA LYS A 125 -3.60 3.82 13.08
C LYS A 125 -4.49 5.07 12.94
N ALA A 126 -5.79 4.90 12.75
CA ALA A 126 -6.73 6.02 12.61
C ALA A 126 -6.82 6.88 13.89
N PHE A 127 -6.59 6.29 15.07
CA PHE A 127 -6.68 7.00 16.35
C PHE A 127 -5.47 7.90 16.64
N PHE A 128 -4.33 7.69 15.96
CA PHE A 128 -3.10 8.45 16.19
C PHE A 128 -2.98 9.71 15.33
N GLY A 129 -4.08 10.18 14.73
CA GLY A 129 -4.12 11.44 13.98
C GLY A 129 -3.64 12.64 14.81
N CYS A 130 -2.85 13.50 14.18
CA CYS A 130 -2.39 14.77 14.72
C CYS A 130 -2.38 15.79 13.59
N TYR A 131 -2.87 17.00 13.83
CA TYR A 131 -2.72 18.12 12.91
C TYR A 131 -1.48 18.92 13.30
N SER A 132 -0.44 18.89 12.46
CA SER A 132 0.74 19.73 12.60
C SER A 132 0.37 21.19 12.39
N THR A 133 1.07 22.10 13.08
CA THR A 133 0.93 23.56 12.93
C THR A 133 1.12 24.01 11.48
N VAL A 134 2.02 23.35 10.74
CA VAL A 134 2.28 23.61 9.32
C VAL A 134 1.06 23.27 8.46
N SER A 135 0.32 22.22 8.83
CA SER A 135 -0.84 21.74 8.10
C SER A 135 -2.10 22.56 8.37
N THR A 136 -2.31 23.01 9.61
CA THR A 136 -3.45 23.87 9.97
C THR A 136 -3.31 25.25 9.32
N VAL A 137 -2.11 25.83 9.38
CA VAL A 137 -1.80 27.12 8.77
C VAL A 137 -1.90 27.03 7.23
N GLY A 138 -1.39 25.95 6.62
CA GLY A 138 -1.55 25.70 5.18
C GLY A 138 -2.98 25.41 4.72
N ALA A 139 -3.87 24.93 5.60
CA ALA A 139 -5.29 24.71 5.30
C ALA A 139 -6.09 26.03 5.36
N ASN A 140 -5.85 26.86 6.37
CA ASN A 140 -6.48 28.18 6.49
C ASN A 140 -6.14 29.10 5.29
N GLY A 141 -4.93 28.97 4.73
CA GLY A 141 -4.56 29.66 3.50
C GLY A 141 -5.28 29.14 2.23
N ARG A 142 -5.79 27.90 2.23
CA ARG A 142 -6.50 27.28 1.10
C ARG A 142 -8.02 27.49 1.16
N GLU A 143 -8.61 27.56 2.35
CA GLU A 143 -10.06 27.77 2.50
C GLU A 143 -10.52 29.17 2.04
N ALA A 144 -9.59 30.12 1.90
CA ALA A 144 -9.87 31.42 1.26
C ALA A 144 -10.16 31.31 -0.26
N GLU A 145 -9.79 30.22 -0.94
CA GLU A 145 -9.93 30.09 -2.40
C GLU A 145 -11.23 29.43 -2.87
N HIS A 146 -11.93 28.65 -2.02
CA HIS A 146 -12.98 27.72 -2.48
C HIS A 146 -14.33 27.92 -1.77
N SER A 147 -14.89 29.14 -1.86
CA SER A 147 -16.30 29.39 -1.57
C SER A 147 -16.97 30.04 -2.79
N GLU A 148 -17.29 29.20 -3.77
CA GLU A 148 -18.25 29.55 -4.83
C GLU A 148 -19.67 29.50 -4.24
N ASN A 149 -20.49 30.51 -4.50
CA ASN A 149 -21.91 30.64 -4.16
C ASN A 149 -22.27 31.31 -2.80
N LEU A 150 -22.02 32.62 -2.69
CA LEU A 150 -22.98 33.51 -2.01
C LEU A 150 -22.79 34.97 -2.48
N GLU A 151 -23.69 35.46 -3.33
CA GLU A 151 -23.77 36.85 -3.77
C GLU A 151 -24.25 37.76 -2.64
N ASN A 152 -23.38 38.09 -1.68
CA ASN A 152 -23.62 39.22 -0.79
C ASN A 152 -22.35 40.04 -0.63
N PHE A 153 -22.50 41.36 -0.56
CA PHE A 153 -21.45 42.39 -0.55
C PHE A 153 -20.39 42.20 0.56
N LEU A 154 -20.70 41.41 1.60
CA LEU A 154 -19.78 41.01 2.66
C LEU A 154 -18.85 39.84 2.26
N GLY A 155 -19.28 38.97 1.34
CA GLY A 155 -18.46 37.89 0.75
C GLY A 155 -17.38 38.40 -0.21
N LEU A 156 -17.53 39.62 -0.74
CA LEU A 156 -16.48 40.31 -1.49
C LEU A 156 -15.32 40.76 -0.59
N ILE A 157 -15.59 41.10 0.67
CA ILE A 157 -14.55 41.46 1.65
C ILE A 157 -13.71 40.24 2.03
N PHE A 158 -14.28 39.03 2.02
CA PHE A 158 -13.52 37.80 2.25
C PHE A 158 -12.68 37.37 1.02
N ARG A 159 -13.13 37.65 -0.20
CA ARG A 159 -12.29 37.54 -1.43
C ARG A 159 -11.11 38.52 -1.45
N LEU A 160 -11.06 39.47 -0.51
CA LEU A 160 -10.02 40.48 -0.33
C LEU A 160 -9.11 40.18 0.87
N THR A 161 -8.86 38.91 1.23
CA THR A 161 -7.52 38.60 1.78
C THR A 161 -6.51 38.64 0.63
N ASN A 162 -6.30 39.86 0.12
CA ASN A 162 -5.14 40.26 -0.68
C ASN A 162 -3.89 40.03 0.18
N TYR A 163 -3.46 38.78 0.28
CA TYR A 163 -2.12 38.50 0.72
C TYR A 163 -1.20 39.13 -0.32
N ASN A 164 -0.60 40.26 0.05
CA ASN A 164 0.31 40.99 -0.80
C ASN A 164 1.63 40.18 -0.90
N TYR A 165 1.65 39.21 -1.80
CA TYR A 165 2.83 38.39 -2.11
C TYR A 165 3.86 39.16 -2.94
N THR A 166 3.56 40.38 -3.36
CA THR A 166 4.45 41.32 -4.06
C THR A 166 5.46 42.01 -3.12
N GLN A 167 5.98 41.27 -2.13
CA GLN A 167 7.12 41.68 -1.34
C GLN A 167 8.43 41.38 -2.09
N PRO A 168 9.53 42.14 -1.89
CA PRO A 168 10.76 41.97 -2.66
C PRO A 168 11.38 40.57 -2.54
N CYS A 169 11.18 39.87 -1.40
CA CYS A 169 11.64 38.49 -1.25
C CYS A 169 10.81 37.45 -2.02
N ASN A 170 9.58 37.77 -2.42
CA ASN A 170 8.67 36.88 -3.14
C ASN A 170 8.36 37.34 -4.58
N ALA A 171 8.88 38.51 -4.99
CA ALA A 171 8.56 39.17 -6.25
C ALA A 171 8.86 38.35 -7.52
N ASN A 172 9.72 37.33 -7.43
CA ASN A 172 10.10 36.46 -8.55
C ASN A 172 9.58 35.01 -8.42
N CYS A 173 8.75 34.71 -7.41
CA CYS A 173 8.38 33.35 -7.07
C CYS A 173 7.06 32.87 -7.71
N ASP A 174 6.43 33.68 -8.56
CA ASP A 174 5.17 33.39 -9.28
C ASP A 174 4.10 32.72 -8.38
N CYS A 175 3.91 33.29 -7.18
CA CYS A 175 3.14 32.66 -6.10
C CYS A 175 1.62 32.66 -6.31
N GLN A 176 1.13 33.18 -7.43
CA GLN A 176 -0.30 33.45 -7.66
C GLN A 176 -1.16 32.17 -7.80
N SER A 177 -0.53 31.00 -7.88
CA SER A 177 -1.21 29.69 -7.90
C SER A 177 -0.44 28.59 -7.17
N ALA A 178 0.57 28.95 -6.37
CA ALA A 178 1.46 27.99 -5.72
C ALA A 178 0.90 27.59 -4.34
N PRO A 179 0.92 26.30 -3.96
CA PRO A 179 0.55 25.89 -2.61
C PRO A 179 1.51 26.52 -1.59
N LEU A 180 0.96 27.24 -0.60
CA LEU A 180 1.76 27.82 0.48
C LEU A 180 2.27 26.72 1.42
N TYR A 181 3.56 26.80 1.74
CA TYR A 181 4.21 25.99 2.76
C TYR A 181 4.72 26.91 3.86
N PRO A 182 4.03 26.99 5.02
CA PRO A 182 4.46 27.89 6.09
C PRO A 182 5.84 27.52 6.63
N ILE A 183 6.63 28.55 6.89
CA ILE A 183 7.92 28.49 7.58
C ILE A 183 7.82 29.33 8.84
N CYS A 184 8.37 28.84 9.94
CA CYS A 184 8.31 29.52 11.23
C CYS A 184 9.62 30.24 11.53
N ASP A 185 9.51 31.43 12.12
CA ASP A 185 10.60 32.07 12.86
C ASP A 185 10.87 31.29 14.17
N LYS A 186 12.03 31.52 14.81
CA LYS A 186 12.53 30.90 16.06
C LYS A 186 11.41 30.37 16.96
N MET A 187 11.40 29.05 17.21
CA MET A 187 10.59 28.31 18.23
C MET A 187 9.41 29.07 18.84
N ILE A 188 8.45 29.51 18.02
CA ILE A 188 7.21 30.12 18.52
C ILE A 188 6.29 28.97 18.96
N ASP A 189 5.88 28.94 20.23
CA ASP A 189 4.82 28.02 20.70
C ASP A 189 3.48 28.51 20.13
N VAL A 190 3.09 27.91 19.01
CA VAL A 190 1.91 28.22 18.21
C VAL A 190 0.58 28.06 19.00
N ARG A 191 0.60 27.49 20.21
CA ARG A 191 -0.61 27.34 21.05
C ARG A 191 -1.27 28.63 21.52
N LYS A 192 -0.61 29.80 21.42
CA LYS A 192 -1.08 31.05 22.01
C LYS A 192 -1.64 32.08 21.03
N GLN A 193 -1.55 31.83 19.72
CA GLN A 193 -2.01 32.77 18.71
C GLN A 193 -2.91 32.05 17.73
N GLU A 194 -4.11 32.59 17.54
CA GLU A 194 -4.92 32.36 16.36
C GLU A 194 -4.06 32.83 15.18
N LEU A 195 -3.33 31.90 14.57
CA LEU A 195 -2.44 32.21 13.45
C LEU A 195 -3.31 32.48 12.22
N GLU A 196 -3.80 33.71 12.13
CA GLU A 196 -4.19 34.28 10.86
C GLU A 196 -2.92 34.73 10.16
N PHE A 197 -2.72 34.27 8.92
CA PHE A 197 -1.79 34.98 8.05
C PHE A 197 -2.32 36.41 7.94
N SER A 198 -1.53 37.39 8.34
CA SER A 198 -1.85 38.79 8.12
C SER A 198 -0.54 39.51 7.80
N SER A 199 -0.37 39.88 6.52
CA SER A 199 0.81 40.54 5.96
C SER A 199 2.12 39.72 5.96
N CYS A 200 2.84 39.70 4.83
CA CYS A 200 4.17 39.10 4.72
C CYS A 200 5.25 40.17 4.92
N GLU A 201 6.27 39.86 5.73
CA GLU A 201 7.47 40.70 5.92
C GLU A 201 8.74 39.88 5.61
N CYS A 202 9.70 40.49 4.92
CA CYS A 202 10.95 39.82 4.56
C CYS A 202 11.97 39.95 5.71
N LYS A 203 12.51 38.83 6.20
CA LYS A 203 13.53 38.80 7.25
C LYS A 203 14.89 38.31 6.68
N PRO A 204 15.76 39.22 6.19
CA PRO A 204 16.95 38.86 5.42
C PRO A 204 18.11 38.27 6.24
N GLU A 205 18.14 38.51 7.56
CA GLU A 205 19.26 38.10 8.43
C GLU A 205 19.03 36.77 9.17
N GLU A 206 17.88 36.13 9.00
CA GLU A 206 17.54 34.90 9.71
C GLU A 206 17.16 33.76 8.76
N VAL A 207 17.67 32.56 9.06
CA VAL A 207 17.31 31.34 8.33
C VAL A 207 15.99 30.81 8.87
N LEU A 208 14.91 31.10 8.15
CA LEU A 208 13.60 30.52 8.40
C LEU A 208 13.56 29.06 7.93
N SER A 209 13.05 28.16 8.77
CA SER A 209 12.98 26.74 8.43
C SER A 209 11.70 26.13 8.96
N ARG A 210 11.13 25.18 8.20
CA ARG A 210 10.02 24.33 8.64
C ARG A 210 10.32 23.59 9.94
N LYS A 211 11.60 23.31 10.21
CA LYS A 211 12.05 22.64 11.45
C LYS A 211 11.85 23.50 12.70
N ASN A 212 11.70 24.80 12.55
CA ASN A 212 11.51 25.73 13.67
C ASN A 212 10.05 25.80 14.13
N CYS A 213 9.12 25.19 13.38
CA CYS A 213 7.72 25.06 13.81
C CYS A 213 7.63 24.00 14.91
N GLN A 214 7.26 24.41 16.13
CA GLN A 214 7.19 23.51 17.27
C GLN A 214 5.87 22.73 17.26
N ASP A 215 5.96 21.43 16.95
CA ASP A 215 4.82 20.52 16.92
C ASP A 215 4.87 19.50 18.05
N ASN A 216 3.75 19.31 18.76
CA ASN A 216 3.58 18.24 19.75
C ASN A 216 3.20 16.88 19.10
N CYS A 217 3.27 16.79 17.76
CA CYS A 217 2.84 15.61 17.00
C CYS A 217 3.90 14.50 16.89
N SER A 218 5.13 14.73 17.37
CA SER A 218 6.24 13.78 17.24
C SER A 218 5.95 12.42 17.88
N LEU A 219 5.34 12.40 19.08
CA LEU A 219 4.99 11.17 19.78
C LEU A 219 3.91 10.38 19.03
N LYS A 220 2.87 11.06 18.53
CA LYS A 220 1.81 10.41 17.73
C LYS A 220 2.35 9.87 16.40
N ALA A 221 3.25 10.61 15.74
CA ALA A 221 3.92 10.15 14.53
C ALA A 221 4.77 8.91 14.81
N ALA A 222 5.55 8.91 15.91
CA ALA A 222 6.35 7.76 16.31
C ALA A 222 5.48 6.52 16.57
N LEU A 223 4.36 6.66 17.29
CA LEU A 223 3.41 5.57 17.52
C LEU A 223 2.80 5.05 16.20
N PHE A 224 2.49 5.93 15.26
CA PHE A 224 2.00 5.55 13.93
C PHE A 224 3.03 4.71 13.16
N PHE A 225 4.30 5.10 13.15
CA PHE A 225 5.37 4.34 12.50
C PHE A 225 5.67 3.02 13.23
N ILE A 226 5.59 2.97 14.56
CA ILE A 226 5.70 1.72 15.32
C ILE A 226 4.60 0.74 14.91
N LEU A 227 3.35 1.21 14.74
CA LEU A 227 2.25 0.38 14.23
C LEU A 227 2.47 -0.06 12.78
N ILE A 228 3.14 0.73 11.95
CA ILE A 228 3.57 0.28 10.62
C ILE A 228 4.54 -0.89 10.74
N ILE A 229 5.57 -0.81 11.59
CA ILE A 229 6.56 -1.87 11.77
C ILE A 229 5.87 -3.16 12.26
N ILE A 230 5.05 -3.07 13.31
CA ILE A 230 4.32 -4.22 13.86
C ILE A 230 3.37 -4.81 12.81
N GLY A 231 2.62 -3.96 12.10
CA GLY A 231 1.75 -4.38 11.01
C GLY A 231 2.50 -5.11 9.90
N SER A 232 3.62 -4.54 9.43
CA SER A 232 4.47 -5.17 8.40
C SER A 232 5.05 -6.50 8.86
N PHE A 233 5.43 -6.63 10.14
CA PHE A 233 5.86 -7.90 10.71
C PHE A 233 4.73 -8.94 10.70
N VAL A 234 3.51 -8.58 11.13
CA VAL A 234 2.35 -9.47 11.09
C VAL A 234 2.00 -9.90 9.66
N VAL A 235 2.00 -8.96 8.72
CA VAL A 235 1.80 -9.24 7.28
C VAL A 235 2.88 -10.18 6.75
N GLY A 236 4.15 -9.97 7.13
CA GLY A 236 5.26 -10.85 6.78
C GLY A 236 5.02 -12.29 7.23
N ASN A 237 4.52 -12.47 8.46
CA ASN A 237 4.18 -13.79 8.99
C ASN A 237 3.01 -14.45 8.25
N CYS A 238 2.13 -13.70 7.58
CA CYS A 238 1.06 -14.24 6.72
C CYS A 238 1.53 -14.67 5.34
N LEU A 239 2.63 -14.12 4.81
CA LEU A 239 3.09 -14.36 3.44
C LEU A 239 3.48 -15.82 3.23
N VAL A 240 4.41 -16.34 4.04
CA VAL A 240 4.95 -17.70 3.83
C VAL A 240 3.88 -18.80 4.02
N PRO A 241 3.08 -18.82 5.10
CA PRO A 241 1.99 -19.80 5.24
C PRO A 241 0.94 -19.66 4.15
N GLY A 242 0.62 -18.42 3.73
CA GLY A 242 -0.35 -18.16 2.67
C GLY A 242 0.10 -18.69 1.31
N MET A 243 1.37 -18.46 0.96
CA MET A 243 1.96 -19.00 -0.27
C MET A 243 2.07 -20.52 -0.22
N LEU A 244 2.42 -21.13 0.92
CA LEU A 244 2.45 -22.58 1.08
C LEU A 244 1.05 -23.21 0.91
N LEU A 245 -0.01 -22.55 1.39
CA LEU A 245 -1.38 -23.02 1.20
C LEU A 245 -1.78 -22.98 -0.28
N LEU A 246 -1.47 -21.88 -0.98
CA LEU A 246 -1.68 -21.75 -2.42
C LEU A 246 -0.88 -22.81 -3.20
N LEU A 247 0.39 -23.01 -2.82
CA LEU A 247 1.24 -24.01 -3.43
C LEU A 247 0.66 -25.41 -3.23
N ARG A 248 0.21 -25.79 -2.03
CA ARG A 248 -0.43 -27.11 -1.81
C ARG A 248 -1.67 -27.32 -2.69
N LEU A 249 -2.48 -26.28 -2.89
CA LEU A 249 -3.63 -26.34 -3.80
C LEU A 249 -3.18 -26.51 -5.26
N SER A 250 -2.10 -25.83 -5.67
CA SER A 250 -1.52 -25.96 -7.01
C SER A 250 -0.68 -27.23 -7.24
N SER A 251 -0.03 -27.78 -6.22
CA SER A 251 0.74 -29.03 -6.30
C SER A 251 -0.19 -30.23 -6.53
N CYS A 252 -1.43 -30.17 -6.04
CA CYS A 252 -2.48 -31.11 -6.42
C CYS A 252 -2.77 -31.07 -7.93
N LEU A 253 -2.74 -29.88 -8.55
CA LEU A 253 -2.82 -29.72 -10.01
C LEU A 253 -1.62 -30.39 -10.69
N ILE A 254 -0.40 -30.06 -10.24
CA ILE A 254 0.85 -30.55 -10.84
C ILE A 254 0.93 -32.07 -10.73
N SER A 255 0.56 -32.65 -9.59
CA SER A 255 0.56 -34.11 -9.41
C SER A 255 -0.47 -34.83 -10.28
N LYS A 256 -1.66 -34.23 -10.51
CA LYS A 256 -2.64 -34.75 -11.48
C LYS A 256 -2.11 -34.69 -12.92
N VAL A 257 -1.39 -33.63 -13.28
CA VAL A 257 -0.79 -33.46 -14.61
C VAL A 257 0.40 -34.41 -14.80
N GLU A 258 1.25 -34.60 -13.78
CA GLU A 258 2.34 -35.57 -13.80
C GLU A 258 1.82 -37.01 -13.89
N PHE A 259 0.77 -37.37 -13.14
CA PHE A 259 0.14 -38.69 -13.24
C PHE A 259 -0.38 -38.94 -14.66
N PHE A 260 -1.02 -37.95 -15.28
CA PHE A 260 -1.47 -38.03 -16.68
C PHE A 260 -0.31 -38.13 -17.69
N LEU A 261 0.79 -37.40 -17.48
CA LEU A 261 1.99 -37.52 -18.31
C LEU A 261 2.67 -38.88 -18.15
N ILE A 262 2.66 -39.45 -16.94
CA ILE A 262 3.13 -40.81 -16.66
C ILE A 262 2.22 -41.82 -17.35
N ASP A 263 0.89 -41.67 -17.29
CA ASP A 263 -0.05 -42.52 -18.03
C ASP A 263 0.17 -42.45 -19.55
N ILE A 264 0.50 -41.28 -20.11
CA ILE A 264 0.87 -41.16 -21.54
C ILE A 264 2.21 -41.87 -21.82
N LYS A 265 3.17 -41.80 -20.90
CA LYS A 265 4.52 -42.36 -21.06
C LYS A 265 4.54 -43.88 -20.86
N VAL A 266 3.71 -44.40 -19.95
CA VAL A 266 3.46 -45.82 -19.70
C VAL A 266 2.50 -46.40 -20.73
N GLY A 267 1.58 -45.58 -21.26
CA GLY A 267 0.64 -45.92 -22.33
C GLY A 267 1.22 -45.92 -23.74
N LYS A 268 2.53 -45.64 -23.94
CA LYS A 268 3.24 -46.01 -25.18
C LYS A 268 3.62 -47.50 -25.14
N ALA A 269 2.58 -48.33 -25.14
CA ALA A 269 2.61 -49.73 -25.53
C ALA A 269 1.20 -50.19 -25.93
N PHE A 270 0.45 -49.42 -26.72
CA PHE A 270 -0.64 -49.92 -27.56
C PHE A 270 -0.77 -49.06 -28.81
#